data_AF-A0A7L2K9R4-F1
#
_entry.id   AF-A0A7L2K9R4-F1
#
_cell.length_a   1.000
_cell.length_b   1.000
_cell.length_c   1.000
_cell.angle_alpha   90.00
_cell.angle_beta   90.00
_cell.angle_gamma   90.00
#
_symmetry.space_group_name_H-M   'P 1'
#
loop_
_entity.id
_entity.type
_entity.pdbx_description
1 polymer ?
#
loop_
_entity_poly.entity_id
_entity_poly.type
_entity_poly.pdbx_seq_one_letter_code
_entity_poly.pdbx_strand_id
1 'polypeptide(L)'
;AMGGRGWPCPASSVLLLCDLQEHFRGSIAAFPQIVAVAAKMLQGCRILGVPAFVTEQRPEVLGPTVPELGAQDLPRVPKTSFSMAAPLSRATPLLGDPKTRSVLLCGIEAQACVLVRGLKL
;
A
#
# COMPACT_ATOMS: atom_id res chain seq x y z
N ALA A 1 25.44 0.56 10.15
CA ALA A 1 25.49 0.59 8.68
C ALA A 1 24.08 0.32 8.15
N MET A 2 23.40 1.34 7.62
CA MET A 2 22.10 1.18 6.96
C MET A 2 22.36 0.68 5.54
N GLY A 3 21.77 -0.45 5.11
CA GLY A 3 21.95 -0.98 3.75
C GLY A 3 22.48 -2.41 3.62
N GLY A 4 22.44 -3.22 4.70
CA GLY A 4 22.63 -4.66 4.57
C GLY A 4 21.49 -5.33 3.81
N ARG A 5 21.72 -6.52 3.21
CA ARG A 5 20.67 -7.35 2.59
C ARG A 5 19.48 -7.48 3.56
N GLY A 6 18.30 -7.05 3.13
CA GLY A 6 17.05 -7.12 3.90
C GLY A 6 16.62 -5.83 4.60
N TRP A 7 17.45 -4.77 4.64
CA TRP A 7 17.04 -3.48 5.20
C TRP A 7 16.43 -2.57 4.12
N PRO A 8 15.21 -2.03 4.30
CA PRO A 8 14.62 -1.07 3.36
C PRO A 8 15.48 0.20 3.28
N CYS A 9 15.87 0.58 2.06
CA CYS A 9 16.52 1.86 1.80
C CYS A 9 15.53 2.81 1.11
N PRO A 10 15.36 4.07 1.56
CA PRO A 10 14.40 5.00 0.97
C PRO A 10 14.53 5.12 -0.56
N ALA A 11 15.77 5.22 -1.07
CA ALA A 11 16.06 5.36 -2.49
C ALA A 11 15.70 4.14 -3.36
N SER A 12 15.39 3.00 -2.75
CA SER A 12 15.07 1.73 -3.42
C SER A 12 13.78 1.10 -2.90
N SER A 13 12.93 1.89 -2.22
CA SER A 13 11.70 1.41 -1.61
C SER A 13 10.48 2.10 -2.21
N VAL A 14 9.34 1.44 -2.11
CA VAL A 14 8.02 2.00 -2.43
C VAL A 14 7.03 1.61 -1.34
N LEU A 15 6.12 2.52 -0.99
CA LEU A 15 5.01 2.28 -0.08
C LEU A 15 3.74 1.94 -0.86
N LEU A 16 3.06 0.88 -0.46
CA LEU A 16 1.74 0.50 -0.97
C LEU A 16 0.73 0.55 0.18
N LEU A 17 -0.31 1.35 0.00
CA LEU A 17 -1.44 1.53 0.91
C LEU A 17 -2.62 0.70 0.39
N CYS A 18 -2.92 -0.40 1.07
CA CYS A 18 -3.77 -1.46 0.54
C CYS A 18 -5.20 -1.37 1.09
N ASP A 19 -6.15 -1.07 0.21
CA ASP A 19 -7.59 -1.33 0.37
C ASP A 19 -8.21 -0.74 1.66
N LEU A 20 -7.68 0.39 2.14
CA LEU A 20 -8.19 1.11 3.31
C LEU A 20 -9.45 1.93 2.95
N GLN A 21 -10.54 1.24 2.64
CA GLN A 21 -11.75 1.81 2.06
C GLN A 21 -12.89 1.96 3.08
N GLU A 22 -13.82 2.88 2.78
CA GLU A 22 -14.98 3.23 3.62
C GLU A 22 -15.81 2.02 4.09
N HIS A 23 -16.03 1.05 3.21
CA HIS A 23 -16.86 -0.12 3.51
C HIS A 23 -16.28 -0.99 4.64
N PHE A 24 -14.98 -0.90 4.91
CA PHE A 24 -14.31 -1.73 5.91
C PHE A 24 -14.38 -1.19 7.34
N ARG A 25 -14.89 0.04 7.54
CA ARG A 25 -14.97 0.68 8.86
C ARG A 25 -15.67 -0.17 9.92
N GLY A 26 -16.71 -0.92 9.53
CA GLY A 26 -17.53 -1.73 10.43
C GLY A 26 -17.16 -3.22 10.46
N SER A 27 -16.38 -3.71 9.50
CA SER A 27 -16.08 -5.14 9.35
C SER A 27 -14.67 -5.52 9.79
N ILE A 28 -13.76 -4.55 9.89
CA ILE A 28 -12.38 -4.77 10.34
C ILE A 28 -12.19 -4.28 11.77
N ALA A 29 -11.76 -5.19 12.64
CA ALA A 29 -11.40 -4.84 14.01
C ALA A 29 -10.25 -3.82 14.04
N ALA A 30 -10.38 -2.80 14.88
CA ALA A 30 -9.40 -1.72 15.03
C ALA A 30 -9.07 -0.96 13.72
N PHE A 31 -10.02 -0.88 12.78
CA PHE A 31 -9.84 -0.16 11.52
C PHE A 31 -9.35 1.29 11.69
N PRO A 32 -9.89 2.12 12.62
CA PRO A 32 -9.38 3.47 12.84
C PRO A 32 -7.91 3.50 13.24
N GLN A 33 -7.46 2.55 14.06
CA GLN A 33 -6.07 2.43 14.50
C GLN A 33 -5.16 2.01 13.35
N ILE A 34 -5.62 1.08 12.49
CA ILE A 34 -4.89 0.65 11.29
C ILE A 34 -4.69 1.85 10.35
N VAL A 35 -5.75 2.61 10.07
CA VAL A 35 -5.69 3.83 9.24
C VAL A 35 -4.72 4.85 9.85
N ALA A 36 -4.75 5.06 11.16
CA ALA A 36 -3.85 5.98 11.84
C ALA A 36 -2.37 5.56 11.73
N VAL A 37 -2.07 4.25 11.80
CA VAL A 37 -0.71 3.74 11.57
C VAL A 37 -0.29 3.90 10.12
N ALA A 38 -1.18 3.59 9.17
CA ALA A 38 -0.93 3.76 7.75
C ALA A 38 -0.66 5.23 7.37
N ALA A 39 -1.42 6.16 7.94
CA ALA A 39 -1.21 7.59 7.77
C ALA A 39 0.16 8.04 8.31
N LYS A 40 0.57 7.55 9.49
CA LYS A 40 1.92 7.81 10.05
C LYS A 40 3.03 7.27 9.14
N MET A 41 2.84 6.07 8.60
CA MET A 41 3.79 5.45 7.69
C MET A 41 3.92 6.24 6.39
N LEU A 42 2.80 6.71 5.83
CA LEU A 42 2.77 7.60 4.68
C LEU A 42 3.53 8.91 4.96
N GLN A 43 3.29 9.54 6.11
CA GLN A 43 4.01 10.76 6.49
C GLN A 43 5.52 10.53 6.59
N GLY A 44 5.95 9.43 7.22
CA GLY A 44 7.37 9.05 7.26
C GLY A 44 7.98 8.84 5.87
N CYS A 45 7.24 8.17 4.98
CA CYS A 45 7.67 7.95 3.60
C CYS A 45 7.79 9.25 2.81
N ARG A 46 6.87 10.20 2.99
CA ARG A 46 6.95 11.54 2.38
C ARG A 46 8.22 12.28 2.80
N ILE A 47 8.54 12.28 4.10
CA ILE A 47 9.76 12.91 4.63
C ILE A 47 11.02 12.28 4.02
N LEU A 48 11.01 10.96 3.85
CA LEU A 48 12.15 10.21 3.32
C LEU A 48 12.22 10.17 1.78
N GLY A 49 11.27 10.81 1.08
CA GLY A 49 11.20 10.79 -0.38
C GLY A 49 10.84 9.42 -0.97
N VAL A 50 10.21 8.54 -0.20
CA VAL A 50 9.76 7.21 -0.65
C VAL A 50 8.44 7.36 -1.42
N PRO A 51 8.37 6.93 -2.69
CA PRO A 51 7.14 6.97 -3.47
C PRO A 51 6.05 6.09 -2.86
N ALA A 52 4.78 6.52 -2.98
CA ALA A 52 3.63 5.83 -2.40
C ALA A 52 2.48 5.68 -3.39
N PHE A 53 1.74 4.57 -3.29
CA PHE A 53 0.57 4.26 -4.11
C PHE A 53 -0.58 3.73 -3.25
N VAL A 54 -1.81 3.94 -3.72
CA VAL A 54 -3.02 3.42 -3.07
C VAL A 54 -3.65 2.36 -3.97
N THR A 55 -4.05 1.23 -3.42
CA THR A 55 -4.94 0.28 -4.11
C THR A 55 -6.33 0.32 -3.53
N GLU A 56 -7.32 0.16 -4.40
CA GLU A 56 -8.72 0.08 -4.02
C GLU A 56 -9.32 -1.19 -4.61
N GLN A 57 -9.78 -2.10 -3.75
CA GLN A 57 -10.53 -3.26 -4.18
C GLN A 57 -11.93 -2.81 -4.55
N ARG A 58 -12.34 -3.00 -5.80
CA ARG A 58 -13.70 -2.74 -6.28
C ARG A 58 -14.32 -1.46 -5.68
N PRO A 59 -13.74 -0.27 -5.91
CA PRO A 59 -14.21 0.97 -5.28
C PRO A 59 -15.66 1.29 -5.60
N GLU A 60 -16.21 0.75 -6.69
CA GLU A 60 -17.63 0.83 -7.03
C GLU A 60 -18.56 0.11 -6.03
N VAL A 61 -18.03 -0.85 -5.27
CA VAL A 61 -18.77 -1.62 -4.24
C VAL A 61 -18.28 -1.32 -2.83
N LEU A 62 -16.96 -1.22 -2.64
CA LEU A 62 -16.33 -1.06 -1.33
C LEU A 62 -16.07 0.42 -0.96
N GLY A 63 -16.43 1.34 -1.85
CA GLY A 63 -16.25 2.76 -1.65
C GLY A 63 -14.79 3.23 -1.83
N PRO A 64 -14.55 4.53 -1.70
CA PRO A 64 -13.22 5.09 -1.85
C PRO A 64 -12.35 4.79 -0.63
N THR A 65 -11.04 5.01 -0.78
CA THR A 65 -10.10 5.08 0.35
C THR A 65 -10.54 6.16 1.34
N VAL A 66 -10.43 5.84 2.64
CA VAL A 66 -10.85 6.73 3.72
C VAL A 66 -10.04 8.03 3.76
N PRO A 67 -10.66 9.20 3.99
CA PRO A 67 -10.00 10.49 3.95
C PRO A 67 -8.94 10.67 5.04
N GLU A 68 -9.09 10.00 6.19
CA GLU A 68 -8.17 10.04 7.32
C GLU A 68 -6.77 9.52 6.98
N LEU A 69 -6.64 8.77 5.87
CA LEU A 69 -5.35 8.29 5.41
C LEU A 69 -4.45 9.43 4.89
N GLY A 70 -5.02 10.55 4.43
CA GLY A 70 -4.26 11.69 3.90
C GLY A 70 -3.54 11.39 2.58
N ALA A 71 -4.12 10.52 1.76
CA ALA A 71 -3.57 10.00 0.50
C ALA A 71 -4.33 10.52 -0.74
N GLN A 72 -4.98 11.69 -0.65
CA GLN A 72 -5.82 12.24 -1.73
C GLN A 72 -5.02 12.60 -2.99
N ASP A 73 -3.77 13.01 -2.81
CA ASP A 73 -2.77 13.36 -3.81
C ASP A 73 -2.07 12.14 -4.44
N LEU A 74 -2.26 10.94 -3.89
CA LEU A 74 -1.56 9.76 -4.36
C LEU A 74 -2.29 9.09 -5.55
N PRO A 75 -1.53 8.50 -6.48
CA PRO A 75 -2.08 7.66 -7.54
C PRO A 75 -2.84 6.46 -6.96
N ARG A 76 -4.03 6.21 -7.52
CA ARG A 76 -4.94 5.13 -7.14
C ARG A 76 -4.97 4.05 -8.20
N VAL A 77 -4.90 2.80 -7.76
CA VAL A 77 -4.94 1.63 -8.62
C VAL A 77 -6.18 0.79 -8.23
N PRO A 78 -7.32 0.97 -8.92
CA PRO A 78 -8.48 0.13 -8.70
C PRO A 78 -8.21 -1.29 -9.17
N LYS A 79 -8.70 -2.29 -8.43
CA LYS A 79 -8.51 -3.71 -8.74
C LYS A 79 -9.72 -4.55 -8.38
N THR A 80 -9.89 -5.63 -9.13
CA THR A 80 -10.87 -6.70 -8.83
C THR A 80 -10.18 -7.96 -8.28
N SER A 81 -8.89 -8.13 -8.57
CA SER A 81 -8.09 -9.23 -8.04
C SER A 81 -7.62 -8.94 -6.63
N PHE A 82 -7.66 -9.97 -5.77
CA PHE A 82 -7.02 -9.92 -4.45
C PHE A 82 -5.49 -9.87 -4.53
N SER A 83 -4.88 -10.34 -5.64
CA SER A 83 -3.44 -10.23 -5.86
C SER A 83 -3.06 -8.82 -6.31
N MET A 84 -2.09 -8.25 -5.61
CA MET A 84 -1.56 -6.91 -5.85
C MET A 84 -0.57 -6.86 -7.03
N ALA A 85 0.09 -7.97 -7.37
CA ALA A 85 1.23 -7.97 -8.30
C ALA A 85 0.87 -7.55 -9.74
N ALA A 86 -0.19 -8.11 -10.32
CA ALA A 86 -0.53 -7.86 -11.73
C ALA A 86 -1.14 -6.46 -11.99
N PRO A 87 -2.05 -5.94 -11.14
CA PRO A 87 -2.57 -4.58 -11.31
C PRO A 87 -1.47 -3.53 -11.09
N LEU A 88 -0.63 -3.72 -10.08
CA LEU A 88 0.39 -2.73 -9.73
C LEU A 88 1.61 -2.72 -10.66
N SER A 89 2.02 -3.87 -11.20
CA SER A 89 3.08 -3.90 -12.22
C SER A 89 2.67 -3.20 -13.51
N ARG A 90 1.37 -3.23 -13.85
CA ARG A 90 0.81 -2.48 -14.99
C ARG A 90 0.64 -1.00 -14.69
N ALA A 91 0.22 -0.66 -13.47
CA ALA A 91 -0.06 0.72 -13.09
C ALA A 91 1.18 1.52 -12.72
N THR A 92 2.27 0.86 -12.30
CA THR A 92 3.44 1.53 -11.75
C THR A 92 4.73 0.92 -12.31
N PRO A 93 5.40 1.58 -13.26
CA PRO A 93 6.70 1.12 -13.78
C PRO A 93 7.75 0.95 -12.68
N LEU A 94 7.61 1.70 -11.58
CA LEU A 94 8.50 1.64 -10.42
C LEU A 94 8.55 0.25 -9.76
N LEU A 95 7.47 -0.53 -9.79
CA LEU A 95 7.50 -1.89 -9.23
C LEU A 95 8.19 -2.90 -10.15
N GLY A 96 8.31 -2.59 -11.44
CA GLY A 96 9.13 -3.35 -12.40
C GLY A 96 10.56 -2.83 -12.53
N ASP A 97 10.90 -1.71 -11.87
CA ASP A 97 12.25 -1.13 -11.93
C ASP A 97 13.23 -2.00 -11.13
N PRO A 98 14.32 -2.50 -11.75
CA PRO A 98 15.38 -3.24 -11.06
C PRO A 98 16.02 -2.50 -9.86
N LYS A 99 15.85 -1.16 -9.79
CA LYS A 99 16.28 -0.33 -8.66
C LYS A 99 15.38 -0.47 -7.43
N THR A 100 14.12 -0.86 -7.60
CA THR A 100 13.19 -1.11 -6.49
C THR A 100 13.52 -2.45 -5.87
N ARG A 101 14.04 -2.43 -4.64
CA ARG A 101 14.49 -3.63 -3.92
C ARG A 101 13.59 -3.98 -2.74
N SER A 102 12.68 -3.09 -2.36
CA SER A 102 11.82 -3.28 -1.20
C SER A 102 10.45 -2.66 -1.42
N VAL A 103 9.42 -3.35 -0.95
CA VAL A 103 8.04 -2.87 -0.95
C VAL A 103 7.56 -2.86 0.49
N LEU A 104 7.14 -1.69 0.95
CA LEU A 104 6.49 -1.50 2.24
C LEU A 104 4.99 -1.65 2.02
N LEU A 105 4.38 -2.66 2.64
CA LEU A 105 2.95 -2.93 2.54
C LEU A 105 2.26 -2.45 3.82
N CYS A 106 1.21 -1.64 3.68
CA CYS A 106 0.41 -1.19 4.80
C CYS A 106 -1.07 -1.14 4.40
N GLY A 107 -1.95 -1.84 5.12
CA GLY A 107 -3.36 -1.86 4.79
C GLY A 107 -4.07 -3.10 5.28
N ILE A 108 -5.19 -3.42 4.64
CA ILE A 108 -6.04 -4.57 4.97
C ILE A 108 -6.23 -5.45 3.73
N GLU A 109 -6.47 -6.75 3.87
CA GLU A 109 -6.43 -7.56 5.09
C GLU A 109 -5.06 -8.21 5.27
N ALA A 110 -4.56 -8.25 6.52
CA ALA A 110 -3.28 -8.89 6.82
C ALA A 110 -3.24 -10.36 6.36
N GLN A 111 -4.35 -11.07 6.43
CA GLN A 111 -4.49 -12.48 6.04
C GLN A 111 -4.74 -12.74 4.54
N ALA A 112 -5.31 -11.76 3.81
CA ALA A 112 -5.60 -11.92 2.37
C ALA A 112 -4.55 -11.24 1.47
N CYS A 113 -4.17 -10.00 1.79
CA CYS A 113 -3.25 -9.19 1.00
C CYS A 113 -1.81 -9.21 1.54
N VAL A 114 -1.58 -9.44 2.85
CA VAL A 114 -0.23 -9.37 3.46
C VAL A 114 0.39 -10.74 3.73
N LEU A 115 -0.38 -11.77 4.11
CA LEU A 115 0.18 -13.06 4.60
C LEU A 115 0.15 -14.22 3.59
N VAL A 116 -0.73 -14.24 2.57
CA VAL A 116 -0.87 -15.44 1.71
C VAL A 116 -0.37 -15.25 0.27
N ARG A 117 -0.33 -14.05 -0.32
CA ARG A 117 0.16 -13.85 -1.72
C ARG A 117 0.79 -12.47 -1.99
N GLY A 118 1.42 -11.86 -0.99
CA GLY A 118 1.74 -10.42 -0.98
C GLY A 118 2.57 -9.87 -2.15
N LEU A 119 3.46 -10.66 -2.76
CA LEU A 119 4.22 -10.23 -3.93
C LEU A 119 4.92 -11.43 -4.59
N LYS A 120 4.40 -11.94 -5.70
CA LYS A 120 5.22 -12.66 -6.70
C LYS A 120 5.50 -11.64 -7.80
N LEU A 121 6.64 -10.95 -7.69
CA LEU A 121 7.25 -10.27 -8.83
C LEU A 121 7.81 -11.32 -9.78
#